data_AF-A0A349DYT0-F1
#
_entry.id   AF-A0A349DYT0-F1
#
_cell.length_a   1.000
_cell.length_b   1.000
_cell.length_c   1.000
_cell.angle_alpha   90.00
_cell.angle_beta   90.00
_cell.angle_gamma   90.00
#
_symmetry.space_group_name_H-M   'P 1'
#
loop_
_entity.id
_entity.type
_entity.pdbx_description
1 polymer ?
#
loop_
_entity_poly.entity_id
_entity_poly.type
_entity_poly.pdbx_seq_one_letter_code
_entity_poly.pdbx_strand_id
1 'polypeptide(L)'
;MSKKLIVQLVLVLSVVSGGFAQHRSRTQIKARAWQLLKKYDPNGYNIVTNYYNTPASFRVAGRSINLGSDVDFIAFMNGATDADIAKDLNTVVHEVCHLYTQRLAYKFLQKNPALYNPRKRYSLFYINEKDSILVTQTKTFPSREIAQIVPEKLRTLRFKNYVYPSQPNQGTQLEGVYGLLDELNAYYQGTKNSMNLYQYYVKETKQTPADWFNFFAEIDATYFSYLEFKFYILKYMIWGQKKHPYIFQGIMANRNFRKAYNAIDVGFEALIDQYFKLKAQILEKLKQKGHKVRQTERYTFIDNRGRGNFLQPYKLLKAELSKPAYLQMMKLLK
;
A
#
# COMPACT_ATOMS: atom_id res chain seq x y z
N MET A 1 21.72 9.35 23.66
CA MET A 1 21.20 10.63 23.11
C MET A 1 20.28 10.32 21.93
N SER A 2 19.05 10.81 22.05
CA SER A 2 17.87 10.58 21.21
C SER A 2 18.03 11.05 19.76
N LYS A 3 17.42 10.34 18.80
CA LYS A 3 16.75 10.96 17.65
C LYS A 3 15.47 10.19 17.31
N LYS A 4 14.34 10.78 17.70
CA LYS A 4 12.98 10.40 17.26
C LYS A 4 12.88 10.64 15.75
N LEU A 5 12.43 9.63 15.02
CA LEU A 5 12.15 9.70 13.58
C LEU A 5 10.84 10.49 13.40
N ILE A 6 10.91 11.66 12.77
CA ILE A 6 9.73 12.44 12.35
C ILE A 6 9.62 12.29 10.84
N VAL A 7 8.57 11.61 10.39
CA VAL A 7 8.14 11.59 8.99
C VAL A 7 7.42 12.91 8.72
N GLN A 8 7.95 13.74 7.82
CA GLN A 8 7.29 14.96 7.37
C GLN A 8 6.26 14.60 6.28
N LEU A 9 4.97 14.74 6.60
CA LEU A 9 3.88 14.67 5.65
C LEU A 9 3.52 16.10 5.19
N VAL A 10 3.49 16.32 3.88
CA VAL A 10 3.12 17.61 3.28
C VAL A 10 1.62 17.87 3.49
N LEU A 11 1.29 18.90 4.26
CA LEU A 11 -0.07 19.39 4.47
C LEU A 11 -0.54 20.17 3.23
N VAL A 12 -1.66 19.77 2.63
CA VAL A 12 -2.43 20.61 1.72
C VAL A 12 -3.54 21.25 2.54
N LEU A 13 -3.46 22.57 2.74
CA LEU A 13 -4.48 23.37 3.40
C LEU A 13 -5.73 23.48 2.51
N SER A 14 -6.85 22.94 2.98
CA SER A 14 -8.18 23.26 2.47
C SER A 14 -8.99 23.92 3.59
N VAL A 15 -9.39 25.17 3.35
CA VAL A 15 -10.26 25.96 4.24
C VAL A 15 -11.64 25.28 4.31
N VAL A 16 -12.11 24.94 5.50
CA VAL A 16 -13.46 24.41 5.73
C VAL A 16 -14.22 25.37 6.64
N SER A 17 -15.35 25.85 6.13
CA SER A 17 -16.38 26.60 6.84
C SER A 17 -17.02 25.74 7.94
N GLY A 18 -17.17 26.33 9.13
CA GLY A 18 -17.57 25.66 10.36
C GLY A 18 -18.99 25.10 10.38
N GLY A 19 -19.08 23.80 10.64
CA GLY A 19 -20.08 23.22 11.52
C GLY A 19 -19.32 22.51 12.64
N PHE A 20 -19.72 22.67 13.90
CA PHE A 20 -19.04 22.07 15.04
C PHE A 20 -19.07 20.53 14.94
N ALA A 21 -18.07 19.95 14.29
CA ALA A 21 -17.83 18.53 14.32
C ALA A 21 -17.38 18.17 15.73
N GLN A 22 -18.12 17.30 16.42
CA GLN A 22 -17.78 16.85 17.76
C GLN A 22 -16.43 16.11 17.71
N HIS A 23 -15.38 16.74 18.25
CA HIS A 23 -14.04 16.15 18.28
C HIS A 23 -14.03 14.94 19.22
N ARG A 24 -13.69 13.77 18.67
CA ARG A 24 -13.52 12.53 19.45
C ARG A 24 -12.19 12.54 20.21
N SER A 25 -12.19 11.96 21.41
CA SER A 25 -10.96 11.64 22.14
C SER A 25 -10.17 10.54 21.43
N ARG A 26 -8.87 10.40 21.72
CA ARG A 26 -8.04 9.31 21.15
C ARG A 26 -8.64 7.92 21.39
N THR A 27 -9.20 7.67 22.58
CA THR A 27 -9.86 6.41 22.89
C THR A 27 -11.10 6.17 22.02
N GLN A 28 -11.91 7.21 21.80
CA GLN A 28 -13.09 7.13 20.92
C GLN A 28 -12.71 6.94 19.45
N ILE A 29 -11.65 7.61 18.99
CA ILE A 29 -11.07 7.44 17.65
C ILE A 29 -10.65 5.98 17.44
N LYS A 30 -9.89 5.42 18.39
CA LYS A 30 -9.42 4.03 18.33
C LYS A 30 -10.57 3.02 18.32
N ALA A 31 -11.55 3.21 19.20
CA ALA A 31 -12.72 2.34 19.28
C ALA A 31 -13.53 2.36 17.97
N ARG A 32 -13.71 3.55 17.39
CA ARG A 32 -14.42 3.71 16.12
C ARG A 32 -13.65 3.11 14.94
N ALA A 33 -12.34 3.28 14.89
CA ALA A 33 -11.48 2.62 13.90
C ALA A 33 -11.62 1.09 13.95
N TRP A 34 -11.55 0.50 15.15
CA TRP A 34 -11.79 -0.93 15.33
C TRP A 34 -13.17 -1.38 14.87
N GLN A 35 -14.21 -0.60 15.19
CA GLN A 35 -15.58 -0.91 14.77
C GLN A 35 -15.71 -0.92 13.25
N LEU A 36 -15.17 0.10 12.57
CA LEU A 36 -15.22 0.21 11.12
C LEU A 36 -14.44 -0.91 10.42
N LEU A 37 -13.22 -1.22 10.89
CA LEU A 37 -12.46 -2.36 10.39
C LEU A 37 -13.24 -3.67 10.55
N LYS A 38 -13.72 -3.96 11.76
CA LYS A 38 -14.44 -5.21 12.04
C LYS A 38 -15.72 -5.35 11.19
N LYS A 39 -16.45 -4.25 11.00
CA LYS A 39 -17.75 -4.27 10.32
C LYS A 39 -17.63 -4.26 8.79
N TYR A 40 -16.65 -3.53 8.24
CA TYR A 40 -16.60 -3.23 6.81
C TYR A 40 -15.38 -3.79 6.10
N ASP A 41 -14.28 -4.06 6.80
CA ASP A 41 -13.07 -4.62 6.22
C ASP A 41 -12.47 -5.75 7.09
N PRO A 42 -13.08 -6.96 7.10
CA PRO A 42 -12.57 -8.10 7.87
C PRO A 42 -11.10 -8.45 7.57
N ASN A 43 -10.65 -8.21 6.33
CA ASN A 43 -9.26 -8.42 5.92
C ASN A 43 -8.31 -7.45 6.64
N GLY A 44 -8.58 -6.14 6.58
CA GLY A 44 -7.80 -5.14 7.32
C GLY A 44 -7.92 -5.32 8.84
N TYR A 45 -9.09 -5.69 9.35
CA TYR A 45 -9.27 -6.07 10.75
C TYR A 45 -8.32 -7.20 11.14
N ASN A 46 -8.25 -8.26 10.32
CA ASN A 46 -7.35 -9.39 10.57
C ASN A 46 -5.87 -9.00 10.53
N ILE A 47 -5.44 -8.14 9.59
CA ILE A 47 -4.08 -7.62 9.56
C ILE A 47 -3.76 -6.90 10.87
N VAL A 48 -4.62 -5.95 11.28
CA VAL A 48 -4.37 -5.13 12.46
C VAL A 48 -4.46 -5.98 13.73
N THR A 49 -5.52 -6.77 13.93
CA THR A 49 -5.67 -7.63 15.11
C THR A 49 -4.55 -8.65 15.23
N ASN A 50 -4.15 -9.30 14.14
CA ASN A 50 -3.07 -10.30 14.21
C ASN A 50 -1.71 -9.68 14.48
N TYR A 51 -1.47 -8.43 14.09
CA TYR A 51 -0.28 -7.68 14.48
C TYR A 51 -0.21 -7.47 16.01
N TYR A 52 -1.30 -7.04 16.66
CA TYR A 52 -1.35 -6.91 18.13
C TYR A 52 -1.24 -8.26 18.84
N ASN A 53 -1.80 -9.32 18.25
CA ASN A 53 -1.75 -10.68 18.81
C ASN A 53 -0.44 -11.42 18.48
N THR A 54 0.52 -10.77 17.81
CA THR A 54 1.81 -11.37 17.49
C THR A 54 2.90 -10.61 18.23
N PRO A 55 3.68 -11.28 19.10
CA PRO A 55 4.70 -10.61 19.89
C PRO A 55 5.76 -9.98 18.99
N ALA A 56 6.46 -8.98 19.51
CA ALA A 56 7.59 -8.37 18.81
C ALA A 56 8.93 -9.11 19.06
N SER A 57 8.94 -10.09 19.96
CA SER A 57 10.11 -10.89 20.31
C SER A 57 9.86 -12.39 20.13
N PHE A 58 10.85 -13.09 19.59
CA PHE A 58 10.76 -14.51 19.23
C PHE A 58 12.02 -15.25 19.66
N ARG A 59 11.88 -16.56 19.94
CA ARG A 59 13.01 -17.49 20.01
C ARG A 59 12.96 -18.42 18.80
N VAL A 60 13.93 -18.32 17.90
CA VAL A 60 13.98 -19.12 16.66
C VAL A 60 15.32 -19.84 16.58
N ALA A 61 15.29 -21.17 16.47
CA ALA A 61 16.49 -22.02 16.45
C ALA A 61 17.51 -21.64 17.55
N GLY A 62 17.04 -21.47 18.79
CA GLY A 62 17.85 -21.10 19.95
C GLY A 62 18.27 -19.63 20.04
N ARG A 63 17.99 -18.79 19.03
CA ARG A 63 18.36 -17.36 19.01
C ARG A 63 17.18 -16.46 19.39
N SER A 64 17.47 -15.40 20.14
CA SER A 64 16.50 -14.34 20.44
C SER A 64 16.45 -13.35 19.28
N ILE A 65 15.26 -13.05 18.79
CA ILE A 65 14.98 -12.04 17.75
C ILE A 65 14.04 -11.01 18.34
N ASN A 66 14.38 -9.73 18.22
CA ASN A 66 13.54 -8.61 18.67
C ASN A 66 13.33 -7.64 17.50
N LEU A 67 12.07 -7.37 17.18
CA LEU A 67 11.64 -6.51 16.07
C LEU A 67 11.23 -5.10 16.53
N GLY A 68 11.59 -4.72 17.75
CA GLY A 68 11.26 -3.43 18.36
C GLY A 68 10.02 -3.47 19.23
N SER A 69 9.46 -2.30 19.55
CA SER A 69 8.26 -2.14 20.36
C SER A 69 6.98 -2.24 19.53
N ASP A 70 5.86 -2.52 20.22
CA ASP A 70 4.54 -2.37 19.62
C ASP A 70 4.27 -0.90 19.29
N VAL A 71 4.00 -0.63 18.01
CA VAL A 71 3.44 0.63 17.53
C VAL A 71 1.93 0.54 17.61
N ASP A 72 1.32 1.48 18.34
CA ASP A 72 -0.14 1.61 18.38
C ASP A 72 -0.63 2.28 17.08
N PHE A 73 -1.55 1.66 16.33
CA PHE A 73 -1.97 2.17 15.02
C PHE A 73 -2.59 3.56 15.07
N ILE A 74 -3.05 4.02 16.24
CA ILE A 74 -3.52 5.40 16.42
C ILE A 74 -2.40 6.44 16.18
N ALA A 75 -1.14 6.02 16.12
CA ALA A 75 -0.03 6.86 15.66
C ALA A 75 -0.15 7.23 14.16
N PHE A 76 -0.90 6.45 13.39
CA PHE A 76 -1.14 6.67 11.95
C PHE A 76 -2.47 7.41 11.68
N MET A 77 -3.17 7.82 12.73
CA MET A 77 -4.44 8.53 12.63
C MET A 77 -4.25 10.01 12.99
N ASN A 78 -4.76 10.88 12.15
CA ASN A 78 -4.68 12.34 12.30
C ASN A 78 -6.06 12.98 12.52
N GLY A 79 -7.13 12.31 12.10
CA GLY A 79 -8.48 12.84 12.14
C GLY A 79 -9.31 12.47 13.35
N ALA A 80 -10.37 13.24 13.59
CA ALA A 80 -11.27 13.07 14.73
C ALA A 80 -12.74 12.85 14.35
N THR A 81 -13.13 13.09 13.08
CA THR A 81 -14.49 12.85 12.58
C THR A 81 -14.63 11.43 12.02
N ASP A 82 -15.86 10.96 11.77
CA ASP A 82 -16.03 9.62 11.18
C ASP A 82 -15.47 9.54 9.75
N ALA A 83 -15.60 10.63 8.99
CA ALA A 83 -15.05 10.73 7.65
C ALA A 83 -13.51 10.66 7.69
N ASP A 84 -12.88 11.36 8.64
CA ASP A 84 -11.42 11.31 8.76
C ASP A 84 -10.95 9.95 9.27
N ILE A 85 -11.66 9.34 10.22
CA ILE A 85 -11.33 8.01 10.73
C ILE A 85 -11.41 6.98 9.60
N ALA A 86 -12.50 6.98 8.82
CA ALA A 86 -12.65 6.09 7.67
C ALA A 86 -11.53 6.29 6.63
N LYS A 87 -11.11 7.55 6.43
CA LYS A 87 -9.98 7.89 5.57
C LYS A 87 -8.65 7.35 6.10
N ASP A 88 -8.34 7.61 7.36
CA ASP A 88 -7.06 7.24 7.98
C ASP A 88 -6.88 5.72 8.07
N LEU A 89 -7.96 4.92 7.96
CA LEU A 89 -7.88 3.46 7.95
C LEU A 89 -7.06 2.91 6.78
N ASN A 90 -6.98 3.60 5.64
CA ASN A 90 -6.08 3.21 4.54
C ASN A 90 -4.63 3.20 5.03
N THR A 91 -4.19 4.32 5.61
CA THR A 91 -2.85 4.48 6.18
C THR A 91 -2.60 3.51 7.33
N VAL A 92 -3.58 3.31 8.22
CA VAL A 92 -3.46 2.33 9.31
C VAL A 92 -3.19 0.93 8.76
N VAL A 93 -3.99 0.46 7.81
CA VAL A 93 -3.83 -0.89 7.24
C VAL A 93 -2.52 -0.99 6.46
N HIS A 94 -2.12 0.06 5.74
CA HIS A 94 -0.85 0.13 5.03
C HIS A 94 0.36 -0.01 5.98
N GLU A 95 0.47 0.86 6.98
CA GLU A 95 1.61 0.89 7.90
C GLU A 95 1.66 -0.37 8.78
N VAL A 96 0.51 -0.85 9.25
CA VAL A 96 0.44 -2.08 10.06
C VAL A 96 0.74 -3.31 9.19
N CYS A 97 0.45 -3.30 7.89
CA CYS A 97 0.81 -4.39 6.98
C CYS A 97 2.32 -4.61 6.90
N HIS A 98 3.13 -3.54 6.85
CA HIS A 98 4.59 -3.63 6.91
C HIS A 98 5.06 -4.31 8.18
N LEU A 99 4.58 -3.83 9.34
CA LEU A 99 4.96 -4.36 10.64
C LEU A 99 4.53 -5.82 10.80
N TYR A 100 3.32 -6.14 10.32
CA TYR A 100 2.75 -7.48 10.37
C TYR A 100 3.52 -8.46 9.49
N THR A 101 3.92 -8.07 8.27
CA THR A 101 4.68 -8.90 7.33
C THR A 101 5.99 -9.40 7.95
N GLN A 102 6.68 -8.55 8.71
CA GLN A 102 7.92 -8.92 9.41
C GLN A 102 7.65 -9.81 10.62
N ARG A 103 6.68 -9.44 11.47
CA ARG A 103 6.32 -10.23 12.67
C ARG A 103 5.82 -11.63 12.33
N LEU A 104 4.97 -11.73 11.32
CA LEU A 104 4.42 -13.01 10.89
C LEU A 104 5.53 -13.95 10.43
N ALA A 105 6.56 -13.43 9.75
CA ALA A 105 7.69 -14.23 9.29
C ALA A 105 8.41 -14.92 10.45
N TYR A 106 8.72 -14.19 11.53
CA TYR A 106 9.39 -14.78 12.69
C TYR A 106 8.47 -15.66 13.54
N LYS A 107 7.16 -15.36 13.61
CA LYS A 107 6.17 -16.29 14.18
C LYS A 107 6.12 -17.61 13.42
N PHE A 108 6.19 -17.56 12.09
CA PHE A 108 6.23 -18.74 11.24
C PHE A 108 7.54 -19.52 11.41
N LEU A 109 8.69 -18.83 11.42
CA LEU A 109 10.00 -19.46 11.60
C LEU A 109 10.18 -20.05 13.00
N GLN A 110 9.57 -19.47 14.03
CA GLN A 110 9.54 -20.08 15.37
C GLN A 110 8.90 -21.47 15.36
N LYS A 111 7.83 -21.64 14.57
CA LYS A 111 7.18 -22.95 14.36
C LYS A 111 7.94 -23.85 13.38
N ASN A 112 8.83 -23.28 12.56
CA ASN A 112 9.56 -23.97 11.50
C ASN A 112 11.07 -23.64 11.56
N PRO A 113 11.76 -23.95 12.67
CA PRO A 113 13.12 -23.46 12.94
C PRO A 113 14.16 -23.92 11.91
N ALA A 114 13.92 -25.04 11.21
CA ALA A 114 14.81 -25.55 10.16
C ALA A 114 14.92 -24.62 8.93
N LEU A 115 13.96 -23.72 8.72
CA LEU A 115 13.97 -22.75 7.61
C LEU A 115 14.75 -21.48 7.96
N TYR A 116 15.12 -21.31 9.23
CA TYR A 116 15.77 -20.10 9.70
C TYR A 116 17.28 -20.14 9.47
N ASN A 117 17.79 -19.03 8.93
CA ASN A 117 19.20 -18.75 8.71
C ASN A 117 19.47 -17.33 9.24
N PRO A 118 20.33 -17.18 10.27
CA PRO A 118 20.57 -15.89 10.90
C PRO A 118 21.26 -14.85 10.01
N ARG A 119 21.76 -15.25 8.83
CA ARG A 119 22.36 -14.35 7.83
C ARG A 119 21.37 -13.91 6.76
N LYS A 120 20.09 -14.25 6.90
CA LYS A 120 19.03 -13.93 5.94
C LYS A 120 17.95 -13.08 6.60
N ARG A 121 17.26 -12.29 5.77
CA ARG A 121 16.05 -11.57 6.13
C ARG A 121 14.84 -12.31 5.56
N TYR A 122 13.68 -12.08 6.18
CA TYR A 122 12.46 -12.80 5.89
C TYR A 122 11.27 -11.86 5.89
N SER A 123 10.40 -12.01 4.91
CA SER A 123 9.11 -11.32 4.84
C SER A 123 8.04 -12.38 4.62
N LEU A 124 6.95 -12.34 5.39
CA LEU A 124 5.83 -13.27 5.19
C LEU A 124 4.64 -12.46 4.71
N PHE A 125 4.49 -12.37 3.39
CA PHE A 125 3.48 -11.54 2.77
C PHE A 125 2.09 -12.15 2.98
N TYR A 126 1.25 -11.42 3.70
CA TYR A 126 -0.16 -11.75 3.86
C TYR A 126 -0.90 -11.54 2.54
N ILE A 127 -1.46 -12.61 1.98
CA ILE A 127 -2.25 -12.55 0.73
C ILE A 127 -3.73 -12.45 1.07
N ASN A 128 -4.19 -13.35 1.94
CA ASN A 128 -5.54 -13.38 2.50
C ASN A 128 -5.55 -14.25 3.78
N GLU A 129 -6.72 -14.44 4.40
CA GLU A 129 -6.87 -15.18 5.66
C GLU A 129 -6.36 -16.62 5.61
N LYS A 130 -6.33 -17.24 4.43
CA LYS A 130 -5.95 -18.64 4.23
C LYS A 130 -4.56 -18.80 3.63
N ASP A 131 -3.93 -17.73 3.16
CA ASP A 131 -2.66 -17.81 2.43
C ASP A 131 -1.69 -16.69 2.81
N SER A 132 -0.44 -17.09 3.01
CA SER A 132 0.69 -16.20 3.28
C SER A 132 1.96 -16.83 2.72
N ILE A 133 2.85 -16.03 2.14
CA ILE A 133 4.00 -16.54 1.38
C ILE A 133 5.31 -16.11 2.03
N LEU A 134 6.06 -17.06 2.58
CA LEU A 134 7.35 -16.79 3.21
C LEU A 134 8.40 -16.54 2.12
N VAL A 135 8.94 -15.33 2.09
CA VAL A 135 10.01 -14.93 1.19
C VAL A 135 11.30 -14.74 1.99
N THR A 136 12.26 -15.64 1.77
CA THR A 136 13.64 -15.46 2.24
C THR A 136 14.36 -14.52 1.29
N GLN A 137 14.84 -13.38 1.77
CA GLN A 137 15.47 -12.38 0.93
C GLN A 137 16.85 -12.86 0.44
N THR A 138 17.12 -12.63 -0.86
CA THR A 138 18.44 -12.85 -1.47
C THR A 138 19.23 -11.54 -1.51
N LYS A 139 20.43 -11.53 -2.11
CA LYS A 139 21.20 -10.30 -2.26
C LYS A 139 20.43 -9.30 -3.13
N THR A 140 20.60 -8.02 -2.86
CA THR A 140 19.91 -6.92 -3.54
C THR A 140 20.86 -5.75 -3.78
N PHE A 141 20.38 -4.74 -4.49
CA PHE A 141 21.00 -3.44 -4.66
C PHE A 141 19.96 -2.34 -4.36
N PRO A 142 20.37 -1.10 -4.04
CA PRO A 142 19.44 -0.03 -3.68
C PRO A 142 18.57 0.42 -4.85
N SER A 143 17.28 0.69 -4.61
CA SER A 143 16.37 1.13 -5.68
C SER A 143 16.80 2.43 -6.35
N ARG A 144 17.56 3.33 -5.69
CA ARG A 144 18.10 4.55 -6.33
C ARG A 144 18.89 4.31 -7.61
N GLU A 145 19.48 3.12 -7.79
CA GLU A 145 20.28 2.83 -8.98
C GLU A 145 19.49 2.89 -10.29
N ILE A 146 18.17 2.60 -10.23
CA ILE A 146 17.32 2.68 -11.44
C ILE A 146 16.97 4.12 -11.81
N ALA A 147 17.24 5.11 -10.95
CA ALA A 147 16.83 6.50 -11.18
C ALA A 147 17.36 7.06 -12.51
N GLN A 148 18.57 6.66 -12.90
CA GLN A 148 19.23 7.09 -14.14
C GLN A 148 18.54 6.54 -15.40
N ILE A 149 17.79 5.44 -15.31
CA ILE A 149 17.08 4.82 -16.44
C ILE A 149 15.57 5.03 -16.40
N VAL A 150 15.06 5.81 -15.44
CA VAL A 150 13.66 6.22 -15.37
C VAL A 150 13.53 7.62 -15.99
N PRO A 151 12.91 7.73 -17.18
CA PRO A 151 12.63 9.00 -17.83
C PRO A 151 11.85 9.94 -16.92
N GLU A 152 12.14 11.24 -16.98
CA GLU A 152 11.52 12.25 -16.13
C GLU A 152 9.98 12.23 -16.20
N LYS A 153 9.42 12.07 -17.41
CA LYS A 153 7.96 11.97 -17.61
C LYS A 153 7.30 10.78 -16.90
N LEU A 154 8.08 9.77 -16.49
CA LEU A 154 7.62 8.59 -15.75
C LEU A 154 7.95 8.68 -14.25
N ARG A 155 8.60 9.75 -13.79
CA ARG A 155 8.88 9.99 -12.36
C ARG A 155 7.65 10.59 -11.70
N THR A 156 6.74 9.71 -11.31
CA THR A 156 5.48 10.04 -10.63
C THR A 156 5.71 10.42 -9.17
N LEU A 157 4.62 10.76 -8.45
CA LEU A 157 4.66 11.26 -7.07
C LEU A 157 5.55 10.41 -6.14
N ARG A 158 5.44 9.08 -6.23
CA ARG A 158 6.15 8.16 -5.33
C ARG A 158 7.61 7.94 -5.70
N PHE A 159 8.05 8.38 -6.88
CA PHE A 159 9.44 8.19 -7.32
C PHE A 159 10.44 8.81 -6.34
N LYS A 160 10.16 10.03 -5.86
CA LYS A 160 11.04 10.71 -4.89
C LYS A 160 11.15 9.95 -3.59
N ASN A 161 10.04 9.41 -3.11
CA ASN A 161 9.99 8.71 -1.84
C ASN A 161 10.71 7.38 -1.89
N TYR A 162 10.55 6.59 -2.97
CA TYR A 162 10.97 5.18 -2.99
C TYR A 162 12.13 4.86 -3.93
N VAL A 163 12.44 5.75 -4.87
CA VAL A 163 13.54 5.56 -5.82
C VAL A 163 14.62 6.61 -5.57
N TYR A 164 14.35 7.88 -5.88
CA TYR A 164 15.34 8.96 -5.74
C TYR A 164 14.72 10.38 -5.74
N PRO A 165 15.13 11.29 -4.84
CA PRO A 165 16.05 11.09 -3.72
C PRO A 165 15.33 10.47 -2.51
N SER A 166 15.55 9.18 -2.26
CA SER A 166 14.96 8.42 -1.16
C SER A 166 15.93 8.31 0.02
N GLN A 167 15.41 8.25 1.25
CA GLN A 167 16.22 8.15 2.46
C GLN A 167 17.00 6.81 2.49
N PRO A 168 18.30 6.80 2.82
CA PRO A 168 19.13 5.59 2.75
C PRO A 168 18.65 4.42 3.61
N ASN A 169 17.89 4.69 4.67
CA ASN A 169 17.37 3.69 5.60
C ASN A 169 15.99 3.14 5.21
N GLN A 170 15.40 3.56 4.09
CA GLN A 170 14.14 2.99 3.63
C GLN A 170 14.28 1.55 3.15
N GLY A 171 13.23 0.75 3.32
CA GLY A 171 13.18 -0.64 2.87
C GLY A 171 13.54 -0.80 1.38
N THR A 172 13.11 0.11 0.51
CA THR A 172 13.44 0.07 -0.93
C THR A 172 14.93 0.31 -1.23
N GLN A 173 15.66 0.95 -0.32
CA GLN A 173 17.09 1.21 -0.44
C GLN A 173 17.92 0.10 0.23
N LEU A 174 17.46 -0.43 1.36
CA LEU A 174 18.14 -1.49 2.11
C LEU A 174 17.86 -2.89 1.55
N GLU A 175 16.62 -3.14 1.12
CA GLU A 175 16.09 -4.45 0.74
C GLU A 175 15.77 -4.52 -0.77
N GLY A 176 16.04 -3.45 -1.53
CA GLY A 176 15.88 -3.40 -2.97
C GLY A 176 14.49 -3.85 -3.43
N VAL A 177 14.45 -4.85 -4.31
CA VAL A 177 13.20 -5.41 -4.85
C VAL A 177 12.27 -5.97 -3.78
N TYR A 178 12.78 -6.48 -2.65
CA TYR A 178 11.94 -7.00 -1.57
C TYR A 178 11.24 -5.86 -0.82
N GLY A 179 11.93 -4.73 -0.63
CA GLY A 179 11.31 -3.52 -0.11
C GLY A 179 10.26 -2.95 -1.06
N LEU A 180 10.52 -2.97 -2.37
CA LEU A 180 9.52 -2.55 -3.37
C LEU A 180 8.28 -3.48 -3.38
N LEU A 181 8.46 -4.78 -3.16
CA LEU A 181 7.35 -5.73 -3.03
C LEU A 181 6.56 -5.50 -1.74
N ASP A 182 7.24 -5.15 -0.64
CA ASP A 182 6.60 -4.82 0.64
C ASP A 182 5.72 -3.57 0.52
N GLU A 183 6.22 -2.52 -0.14
CA GLU A 183 5.42 -1.34 -0.48
C GLU A 183 4.22 -1.70 -1.37
N LEU A 184 4.43 -2.49 -2.44
CA LEU A 184 3.33 -2.92 -3.31
C LEU A 184 2.24 -3.65 -2.51
N ASN A 185 2.62 -4.54 -1.59
CA ASN A 185 1.68 -5.26 -0.74
C ASN A 185 0.95 -4.32 0.22
N ALA A 186 1.67 -3.42 0.91
CA ALA A 186 1.07 -2.50 1.85
C ALA A 186 0.09 -1.54 1.17
N TYR A 187 0.43 -1.01 -0.01
CA TYR A 187 -0.51 -0.22 -0.82
C TYR A 187 -1.71 -1.03 -1.28
N TYR A 188 -1.52 -2.30 -1.68
CA TYR A 188 -2.63 -3.17 -2.02
C TYR A 188 -3.61 -3.34 -0.85
N GLN A 189 -3.10 -3.67 0.34
CA GLN A 189 -3.95 -3.89 1.52
C GLN A 189 -4.64 -2.59 1.99
N GLY A 190 -3.94 -1.45 1.99
CA GLY A 190 -4.51 -0.14 2.31
C GLY A 190 -5.59 0.30 1.31
N THR A 191 -5.34 0.12 0.01
CA THR A 191 -6.34 0.43 -1.04
C THR A 191 -7.56 -0.50 -0.93
N LYS A 192 -7.35 -1.78 -0.61
CA LYS A 192 -8.42 -2.76 -0.38
C LYS A 192 -9.30 -2.37 0.80
N ASN A 193 -8.71 -1.86 1.87
CA ASN A 193 -9.45 -1.28 2.99
C ASN A 193 -10.39 -0.15 2.53
N SER A 194 -9.87 0.84 1.79
CA SER A 194 -10.69 1.95 1.28
C SER A 194 -11.82 1.47 0.37
N MET A 195 -11.55 0.48 -0.48
CA MET A 195 -12.58 -0.15 -1.33
C MET A 195 -13.67 -0.83 -0.48
N ASN A 196 -13.29 -1.58 0.55
CA ASN A 196 -14.21 -2.27 1.44
C ASN A 196 -15.09 -1.31 2.26
N LEU A 197 -14.57 -0.11 2.57
CA LEU A 197 -15.35 0.97 3.21
C LEU A 197 -16.45 1.56 2.32
N TYR A 198 -16.59 1.16 1.04
CA TYR A 198 -17.74 1.53 0.22
C TYR A 198 -19.09 1.29 0.94
N GLN A 199 -19.22 0.16 1.65
CA GLN A 199 -20.44 -0.17 2.39
C GLN A 199 -20.68 0.74 3.60
N TYR A 200 -19.63 1.31 4.18
CA TYR A 200 -19.76 2.35 5.20
C TYR A 200 -20.39 3.62 4.59
N TYR A 201 -19.90 4.06 3.44
CA TYR A 201 -20.48 5.22 2.74
C TYR A 201 -21.95 5.00 2.37
N VAL A 202 -22.31 3.81 1.89
CA VAL A 202 -23.70 3.49 1.54
C VAL A 202 -24.61 3.47 2.77
N LYS A 203 -24.17 2.86 3.89
CA LYS A 203 -25.05 2.54 5.02
C LYS A 203 -25.06 3.59 6.13
N GLU A 204 -23.98 4.34 6.31
CA GLU A 204 -23.79 5.20 7.49
C GLU A 204 -23.56 6.68 7.14
N THR A 205 -23.47 7.03 5.86
CA THR A 205 -23.33 8.44 5.44
C THR A 205 -24.60 8.93 4.74
N LYS A 206 -24.69 10.26 4.56
CA LYS A 206 -25.77 10.89 3.81
C LYS A 206 -25.64 10.71 2.29
N GLN A 207 -24.54 10.10 1.83
CA GLN A 207 -24.23 9.88 0.41
C GLN A 207 -24.26 11.18 -0.41
N THR A 208 -23.86 12.29 0.21
CA THR A 208 -23.71 13.58 -0.44
C THR A 208 -22.53 13.57 -1.42
N PRO A 209 -22.43 14.54 -2.35
CA PRO A 209 -21.22 14.72 -3.16
C PRO A 209 -19.92 14.76 -2.33
N ALA A 210 -19.95 15.33 -1.12
CA ALA A 210 -18.80 15.36 -0.23
C ALA A 210 -18.41 13.97 0.28
N ASP A 211 -19.39 13.15 0.64
CA ASP A 211 -19.16 11.76 1.08
C ASP A 211 -18.49 10.94 -0.03
N TRP A 212 -18.99 11.05 -1.27
CA TRP A 212 -18.38 10.36 -2.42
C TRP A 212 -17.01 10.90 -2.78
N PHE A 213 -16.75 12.20 -2.61
CA PHE A 213 -15.40 12.73 -2.76
C PHE A 213 -14.43 12.22 -1.70
N ASN A 214 -14.90 11.99 -0.48
CA ASN A 214 -14.08 11.37 0.57
C ASN A 214 -13.81 9.90 0.24
N PHE A 215 -14.80 9.16 -0.26
CA PHE A 215 -14.59 7.79 -0.73
C PHE A 215 -13.57 7.73 -1.89
N PHE A 216 -13.73 8.59 -2.90
CA PHE A 216 -12.81 8.62 -4.03
C PHE A 216 -11.41 9.08 -3.63
N ALA A 217 -11.27 9.96 -2.63
CA ALA A 217 -10.00 10.49 -2.14
C ALA A 217 -8.94 9.42 -1.93
N GLU A 218 -9.33 8.43 -1.14
CA GLU A 218 -8.40 7.48 -0.54
C GLU A 218 -7.95 6.47 -1.59
N ILE A 219 -8.88 6.09 -2.45
CA ILE A 219 -8.61 5.18 -3.54
C ILE A 219 -7.88 5.91 -4.67
N ASP A 220 -8.28 7.13 -5.05
CA ASP A 220 -7.60 7.93 -6.08
C ASP A 220 -6.14 8.19 -5.72
N ALA A 221 -5.86 8.45 -4.44
CA ALA A 221 -4.51 8.65 -3.96
C ALA A 221 -3.64 7.38 -4.07
N THR A 222 -4.23 6.18 -4.02
CA THR A 222 -3.49 4.92 -3.85
C THR A 222 -3.61 3.94 -5.02
N TYR A 223 -4.66 3.96 -5.85
CA TYR A 223 -4.83 2.97 -6.90
C TYR A 223 -3.70 3.00 -7.93
N PHE A 224 -3.17 4.19 -8.26
CA PHE A 224 -2.11 4.31 -9.25
C PHE A 224 -0.75 3.86 -8.70
N SER A 225 -0.61 3.71 -7.37
CA SER A 225 0.57 3.10 -6.76
C SER A 225 0.81 1.68 -7.27
N TYR A 226 -0.26 0.97 -7.65
CA TYR A 226 -0.17 -0.34 -8.28
C TYR A 226 0.81 -0.34 -9.46
N LEU A 227 0.57 0.54 -10.44
CA LEU A 227 1.41 0.62 -11.62
C LEU A 227 2.77 1.28 -11.32
N GLU A 228 2.86 2.17 -10.34
CA GLU A 228 4.15 2.75 -9.92
C GLU A 228 5.10 1.66 -9.39
N PHE A 229 4.66 0.86 -8.42
CA PHE A 229 5.50 -0.17 -7.84
C PHE A 229 5.71 -1.35 -8.80
N LYS A 230 4.73 -1.71 -9.62
CA LYS A 230 4.93 -2.66 -10.72
C LYS A 230 6.02 -2.17 -11.67
N PHE A 231 5.97 -0.91 -12.06
CA PHE A 231 6.99 -0.28 -12.90
C PHE A 231 8.37 -0.27 -12.23
N TYR A 232 8.47 0.12 -10.95
CA TYR A 232 9.74 0.14 -10.22
C TYR A 232 10.35 -1.25 -10.08
N ILE A 233 9.56 -2.26 -9.73
CA ILE A 233 10.01 -3.65 -9.63
C ILE A 233 10.51 -4.14 -10.99
N LEU A 234 9.76 -3.93 -12.07
CA LEU A 234 10.17 -4.40 -13.40
C LEU A 234 11.40 -3.65 -13.91
N LYS A 235 11.50 -2.33 -13.68
CA LYS A 235 12.73 -1.56 -13.96
C LYS A 235 13.92 -2.05 -13.16
N TYR A 236 13.72 -2.36 -11.89
CA TYR A 236 14.73 -2.97 -11.02
C TYR A 236 15.21 -4.30 -11.60
N MET A 237 14.31 -5.19 -11.99
CA MET A 237 14.68 -6.49 -12.56
C MET A 237 15.40 -6.36 -13.89
N ILE A 238 14.95 -5.47 -14.79
CA ILE A 238 15.61 -5.20 -16.08
C ILE A 238 17.01 -4.60 -15.88
N TRP A 239 17.15 -3.65 -14.95
CA TRP A 239 18.47 -3.08 -14.61
C TRP A 239 19.39 -4.14 -14.00
N GLY A 240 18.87 -4.93 -13.06
CA GLY A 240 19.59 -6.02 -12.42
C GLY A 240 20.07 -7.05 -13.44
N GLN A 241 19.24 -7.42 -14.42
CA GLN A 241 19.64 -8.34 -15.49
C GLN A 241 20.86 -7.82 -16.27
N LYS A 242 20.94 -6.50 -16.52
CA LYS A 242 22.03 -5.89 -17.28
C LYS A 242 23.28 -5.57 -16.45
N LYS A 243 23.11 -5.12 -15.21
CA LYS A 243 24.20 -4.53 -14.40
C LYS A 243 24.57 -5.36 -13.18
N HIS A 244 23.66 -6.21 -12.71
CA HIS A 244 23.84 -7.06 -11.52
C HIS A 244 23.38 -8.50 -11.79
N PRO A 245 23.91 -9.19 -12.82
CA PRO A 245 23.34 -10.46 -13.30
C PRO A 245 23.25 -11.54 -12.21
N TYR A 246 24.23 -11.61 -11.29
CA TYR A 246 24.20 -12.54 -10.16
C TYR A 246 23.07 -12.24 -9.16
N ILE A 247 22.81 -10.95 -8.88
CA ILE A 247 21.69 -10.53 -8.02
C ILE A 247 20.36 -10.86 -8.71
N PHE A 248 20.24 -10.53 -10.00
CA PHE A 248 19.06 -10.85 -10.80
C PHE A 248 18.76 -12.35 -10.79
N GLN A 249 19.75 -13.20 -11.08
CA GLN A 249 19.59 -14.66 -11.04
C GLN A 249 19.14 -15.17 -9.66
N GLY A 250 19.72 -14.63 -8.57
CA GLY A 250 19.32 -14.97 -7.21
C GLY A 250 17.86 -14.62 -6.91
N ILE A 251 17.39 -13.46 -7.35
CA ILE A 251 15.99 -13.05 -7.21
C ILE A 251 15.07 -13.94 -8.06
N MET A 252 15.44 -14.24 -9.32
CA MET A 252 14.63 -15.08 -10.21
C MET A 252 14.51 -16.53 -9.75
N ALA A 253 15.57 -17.07 -9.15
CA ALA A 253 15.58 -18.40 -8.54
C ALA A 253 14.68 -18.48 -7.29
N ASN A 254 14.36 -17.35 -6.67
CA ASN A 254 13.47 -17.30 -5.51
C ASN A 254 12.00 -17.48 -5.93
N ARG A 255 11.55 -18.74 -5.94
CA ARG A 255 10.17 -19.11 -6.29
C ARG A 255 9.12 -18.41 -5.41
N ASN A 256 9.40 -18.22 -4.12
CA ASN A 256 8.44 -17.58 -3.21
C ASN A 256 8.33 -16.08 -3.46
N PHE A 257 9.41 -15.41 -3.85
CA PHE A 257 9.35 -14.03 -4.32
C PHE A 257 8.44 -13.91 -5.54
N ARG A 258 8.64 -14.76 -6.55
CA ARG A 258 7.78 -14.78 -7.75
C ARG A 258 6.33 -15.07 -7.39
N LYS A 259 6.07 -16.07 -6.54
CA LYS A 259 4.70 -16.40 -6.08
C LYS A 259 4.05 -15.21 -5.37
N ALA A 260 4.75 -14.55 -4.45
CA ALA A 260 4.25 -13.38 -3.72
C ALA A 260 3.99 -12.20 -4.67
N TYR A 261 4.95 -11.87 -5.54
CA TYR A 261 4.80 -10.82 -6.55
C TYR A 261 3.57 -11.04 -7.42
N ASN A 262 3.40 -12.23 -8.01
CA ASN A 262 2.25 -12.49 -8.88
C ASN A 262 0.92 -12.48 -8.11
N ALA A 263 0.88 -13.02 -6.89
CA ALA A 263 -0.34 -13.03 -6.09
C ALA A 263 -0.80 -11.61 -5.75
N ILE A 264 0.14 -10.73 -5.36
CA ILE A 264 -0.12 -9.33 -5.06
C ILE A 264 -0.46 -8.55 -6.34
N ASP A 265 0.29 -8.74 -7.42
CA ASP A 265 0.08 -8.08 -8.71
C ASP A 265 -1.33 -8.35 -9.27
N VAL A 266 -1.73 -9.63 -9.33
CA VAL A 266 -3.06 -10.04 -9.81
C VAL A 266 -4.17 -9.53 -8.88
N GLY A 267 -3.97 -9.63 -7.56
CA GLY A 267 -4.94 -9.15 -6.58
C GLY A 267 -5.16 -7.63 -6.68
N PHE A 268 -4.09 -6.87 -6.85
CA PHE A 268 -4.18 -5.42 -6.93
C PHE A 268 -4.77 -4.97 -8.29
N GLU A 269 -4.39 -5.62 -9.39
CA GLU A 269 -5.01 -5.37 -10.71
C GLU A 269 -6.52 -5.56 -10.66
N ALA A 270 -6.98 -6.70 -10.13
CA ALA A 270 -8.40 -6.99 -9.99
C ALA A 270 -9.12 -5.96 -9.10
N LEU A 271 -8.49 -5.50 -8.03
CA LEU A 271 -9.03 -4.45 -7.16
C LEU A 271 -9.20 -3.12 -7.91
N ILE A 272 -8.24 -2.73 -8.74
CA ILE A 272 -8.30 -1.49 -9.51
C ILE A 272 -9.39 -1.56 -10.59
N ASP A 273 -9.54 -2.70 -11.25
CA ASP A 273 -10.62 -2.92 -12.21
C ASP A 273 -12.00 -2.83 -11.53
N GLN A 274 -12.14 -3.39 -10.32
CA GLN A 274 -13.35 -3.23 -9.51
C GLN A 274 -13.59 -1.77 -9.13
N TYR A 275 -12.55 -1.03 -8.75
CA TYR A 275 -12.66 0.38 -8.42
C TYR A 275 -13.18 1.21 -9.59
N PHE A 276 -12.62 1.06 -10.80
CA PHE A 276 -13.08 1.84 -11.94
C PHE A 276 -14.54 1.56 -12.29
N LYS A 277 -14.98 0.29 -12.21
CA LYS A 277 -16.38 -0.09 -12.40
C LYS A 277 -17.28 0.55 -11.34
N LEU A 278 -16.90 0.44 -10.07
CA LEU A 278 -17.66 1.00 -8.95
C LEU A 278 -17.75 2.54 -9.02
N LYS A 279 -16.63 3.20 -9.34
CA LYS A 279 -16.58 4.65 -9.51
C LYS A 279 -17.54 5.10 -10.61
N ALA A 280 -17.52 4.43 -11.77
CA ALA A 280 -18.45 4.74 -12.87
C ALA A 280 -19.91 4.60 -12.43
N GLN A 281 -20.25 3.54 -11.69
CA GLN A 281 -21.61 3.34 -11.15
C GLN A 281 -22.02 4.43 -10.16
N ILE A 282 -21.14 4.84 -9.24
CA ILE A 282 -21.43 5.91 -8.27
C ILE A 282 -21.65 7.24 -9.00
N LEU A 283 -20.77 7.57 -9.96
CA LEU A 283 -20.87 8.79 -10.74
C LEU A 283 -22.16 8.83 -11.57
N GLU A 284 -22.58 7.71 -12.14
CA GLU A 284 -23.84 7.64 -12.88
C GLU A 284 -25.07 7.79 -11.97
N LYS A 285 -25.07 7.15 -10.79
CA LYS A 285 -26.11 7.37 -9.78
C LYS A 285 -26.21 8.83 -9.34
N LEU A 286 -25.09 9.55 -9.24
CA LEU A 286 -25.09 10.97 -8.92
C LEU A 286 -25.73 11.81 -10.03
N LYS A 287 -25.46 11.50 -11.31
CA LYS A 287 -26.15 12.17 -12.43
C LYS A 287 -27.65 11.92 -12.40
N GLN A 288 -28.08 10.69 -12.15
CA GLN A 288 -29.50 10.33 -12.02
C GLN A 288 -30.20 11.08 -10.88
N LYS A 289 -29.46 11.46 -9.83
CA LYS A 289 -29.93 12.31 -8.73
C LYS A 289 -29.89 13.82 -9.04
N GLY A 290 -29.56 14.21 -10.27
CA GLY A 290 -29.53 15.61 -10.72
C GLY A 290 -28.21 16.34 -10.50
N HIS A 291 -27.14 15.68 -10.04
CA HIS A 291 -25.82 16.31 -9.89
C HIS A 291 -25.12 16.47 -11.23
N LYS A 292 -24.37 17.57 -11.39
CA LYS A 292 -23.52 17.79 -12.57
C LYS A 292 -22.22 17.00 -12.41
N VAL A 293 -22.04 15.93 -13.17
CA VAL A 293 -20.84 15.08 -13.08
C VAL A 293 -20.01 15.17 -14.36
N ARG A 294 -18.71 15.44 -14.21
CA ARG A 294 -17.76 15.49 -15.33
C ARG A 294 -16.43 14.87 -14.91
N GLN A 295 -15.80 14.11 -15.81
CA GLN A 295 -14.46 13.57 -15.58
C GLN A 295 -13.50 14.01 -16.69
N THR A 296 -12.27 14.32 -16.29
CA THR A 296 -11.13 14.60 -17.17
C THR A 296 -9.99 13.64 -16.81
N GLU A 297 -8.87 13.70 -17.53
CA GLU A 297 -7.70 12.89 -17.20
C GLU A 297 -7.01 13.27 -15.88
N ARG A 298 -7.34 14.43 -15.31
CA ARG A 298 -6.74 14.92 -14.07
C ARG A 298 -7.73 15.00 -12.92
N TYR A 299 -9.00 15.26 -13.21
CA TYR A 299 -9.99 15.59 -12.20
C TYR A 299 -11.33 14.89 -12.44
N THR A 300 -11.99 14.52 -11.34
CA THR A 300 -13.42 14.20 -11.28
C THR A 300 -14.15 15.38 -10.66
N PHE A 301 -15.24 15.81 -11.28
CA PHE A 301 -16.09 16.92 -10.83
C PHE A 301 -17.49 16.40 -10.49
N ILE A 302 -18.03 16.90 -9.37
CA ILE A 302 -19.42 16.72 -8.94
C ILE A 302 -19.89 18.10 -8.49
N ASP A 303 -20.88 18.63 -9.18
CA ASP A 303 -21.32 20.01 -9.10
C ASP A 303 -20.14 20.98 -9.26
N ASN A 304 -19.98 21.94 -8.34
CA ASN A 304 -18.94 22.96 -8.41
C ASN A 304 -17.62 22.54 -7.73
N ARG A 305 -17.44 21.24 -7.42
CA ARG A 305 -16.27 20.71 -6.72
C ARG A 305 -15.49 19.77 -7.64
N GLY A 306 -14.17 19.91 -7.66
CA GLY A 306 -13.25 19.07 -8.44
C GLY A 306 -12.22 18.39 -7.55
N ARG A 307 -11.88 17.13 -7.85
CA ARG A 307 -10.87 16.35 -7.13
C ARG A 307 -9.93 15.64 -8.09
N GLY A 308 -8.63 15.67 -7.79
CA GLY A 308 -7.61 14.95 -8.54
C GLY A 308 -7.91 13.45 -8.60
N ASN A 309 -7.86 12.85 -9.80
CA ASN A 309 -8.21 11.45 -10.03
C ASN A 309 -7.05 10.59 -10.54
N PHE A 310 -5.88 11.16 -10.78
CA PHE A 310 -4.64 10.48 -11.19
C PHE A 310 -4.75 9.58 -12.45
N LEU A 311 -5.75 9.80 -13.31
CA LEU A 311 -5.95 8.95 -14.49
C LEU A 311 -4.84 9.14 -15.53
N GLN A 312 -4.34 10.37 -15.71
CA GLN A 312 -3.23 10.67 -16.60
C GLN A 312 -1.95 9.86 -16.27
N PRO A 313 -1.38 9.93 -15.04
CA PRO A 313 -0.19 9.14 -14.72
C PRO A 313 -0.46 7.63 -14.78
N TYR A 314 -1.67 7.17 -14.41
CA TYR A 314 -2.04 5.76 -14.55
C TYR A 314 -1.99 5.29 -16.02
N LYS A 315 -2.60 6.03 -16.95
CA LYS A 315 -2.57 5.70 -18.39
C LYS A 315 -1.15 5.70 -18.94
N LEU A 316 -0.33 6.66 -18.54
CA LEU A 316 1.06 6.79 -18.97
C LEU A 316 1.92 5.61 -18.48
N LEU A 317 1.77 5.16 -17.23
CA LEU A 317 2.46 3.96 -16.75
C LEU A 317 1.92 2.69 -17.41
N LYS A 318 0.61 2.58 -17.62
CA LYS A 318 0.00 1.44 -18.33
C LYS A 318 0.55 1.30 -19.76
N ALA A 319 0.69 2.42 -20.47
CA ALA A 319 1.28 2.45 -21.81
C ALA A 319 2.79 2.17 -21.80
N GLU A 320 3.51 2.58 -20.75
CA GLU A 320 4.93 2.20 -20.61
C GLU A 320 5.07 0.69 -20.39
N LEU A 321 4.27 0.12 -19.49
CA LEU A 321 4.31 -1.28 -19.10
C LEU A 321 3.88 -2.26 -20.22
N SER A 322 3.25 -1.77 -21.29
CA SER A 322 2.93 -2.58 -22.47
C SER A 322 4.12 -2.76 -23.42
N LYS A 323 5.26 -2.11 -23.18
CA LYS A 323 6.45 -2.27 -24.02
C LYS A 323 7.05 -3.68 -23.88
N PRO A 324 7.67 -4.24 -24.95
CA PRO A 324 8.17 -5.62 -24.97
C PRO A 324 9.09 -5.99 -23.80
N ALA A 325 9.98 -5.10 -23.38
CA ALA A 325 10.91 -5.37 -22.29
C ALA A 325 10.21 -5.68 -20.96
N TYR A 326 9.11 -4.99 -20.64
CA TYR A 326 8.33 -5.25 -19.42
C TYR A 326 7.46 -6.49 -19.57
N LEU A 327 6.84 -6.70 -20.74
CA LEU A 327 6.07 -7.91 -21.03
C LEU A 327 6.93 -9.16 -20.89
N GLN A 328 8.16 -9.12 -21.41
CA GLN A 328 9.12 -10.20 -21.27
C GLN A 328 9.50 -10.42 -19.81
N MET A 329 9.81 -9.37 -19.05
CA MET A 329 10.15 -9.50 -17.63
C MET A 329 8.97 -10.04 -16.81
N MET A 330 7.74 -9.60 -17.08
CA MET A 330 6.53 -10.16 -16.46
C MET A 330 6.36 -11.64 -16.79
N LYS A 331 6.64 -12.06 -18.03
CA LYS A 331 6.62 -13.48 -18.40
C LYS A 331 7.67 -14.30 -17.63
N LEU A 332 8.85 -13.74 -17.39
CA LEU A 332 9.90 -14.39 -16.60
C LEU A 332 9.53 -14.50 -15.12
N LEU A 333 8.79 -13.52 -14.58
CA LEU A 333 8.38 -13.48 -13.19
C LEU A 333 7.20 -14.42 -12.89
N LYS A 334 6.41 -14.81 -13.88
CA LYS A 334 5.42 -15.90 -13.75
C LYS A 334 6.13 -17.22 -13.43
#